data_AF-A0A1G6TNY7-F1
#
_entry.id   AF-A0A1G6TNY7-F1
#
_cell.length_a   1.000
_cell.length_b   1.000
_cell.length_c   1.000
_cell.angle_alpha   90.00
_cell.angle_beta   90.00
_cell.angle_gamma   90.00
#
_symmetry.space_group_name_H-M   'P 1'
#
loop_
_entity.id
_entity.type
_entity.pdbx_description
1 polymer ?
#
loop_
_entity_poly.entity_id
_entity_poly.type
_entity_poly.pdbx_seq_one_letter_code
_entity_poly.pdbx_strand_id
1 'polypeptide(L)'
;MRREASARQEAGDPLYRGRFSDGQRHFTVRASSTEVPDSFQVYAGGDHADIVVIVSGLATWNLRATWGDGWRSAGEEWKGWLKDQAFMVFYNGRPPEAGKVRVCNG
;
A
#
# COMPACT_ATOMS: atom_id res chain seq x y z
N MET A 1 20.08 -3.98 -17.33
CA MET A 1 20.22 -3.03 -16.19
C MET A 1 18.98 -2.13 -16.12
N ARG A 2 17.97 -2.44 -15.29
CA ARG A 2 16.78 -1.58 -15.04
C ARG A 2 16.13 -1.87 -13.66
N ARG A 3 16.93 -2.01 -12.59
CA ARG A 3 16.42 -2.30 -11.22
C ARG A 3 16.56 -1.14 -10.22
N GLU A 4 17.15 -0.01 -10.63
CA GLU A 4 17.56 1.04 -9.67
C GLU A 4 16.64 2.26 -9.63
N ALA A 5 15.71 2.42 -10.58
CA ALA A 5 14.81 3.58 -10.63
C ALA A 5 13.64 3.49 -9.63
N SER A 6 13.05 2.30 -9.45
CA SER A 6 11.85 2.12 -8.62
C SER A 6 12.12 2.38 -7.13
N ALA A 7 13.24 1.86 -6.60
CA ALA A 7 13.57 1.99 -5.18
C ALA A 7 13.93 3.43 -4.74
N ARG A 8 14.44 4.26 -5.67
CA ARG A 8 14.78 5.66 -5.38
C ARG A 8 13.55 6.57 -5.32
N GLN A 9 12.51 6.24 -6.08
CA GLN A 9 11.25 6.99 -6.08
C GLN A 9 10.42 6.67 -4.82
N GLU A 10 10.49 5.44 -4.32
CA GLU A 10 9.86 5.00 -3.06
C GLU A 10 10.48 5.68 -1.82
N ALA A 11 11.78 5.94 -1.82
CA ALA A 11 12.50 6.53 -0.68
C ALA A 11 12.26 8.04 -0.48
N GLY A 12 11.72 8.73 -1.50
CA GLY A 12 11.46 10.18 -1.46
C GLY A 12 9.98 10.56 -1.55
N ASP A 13 9.08 9.60 -1.72
CA ASP A 13 7.65 9.87 -1.86
C ASP A 13 6.96 9.89 -0.49
N PRO A 14 6.51 11.05 -0.01
CA PRO A 14 5.86 11.14 1.31
C PRO A 14 4.49 10.44 1.36
N LEU A 15 3.94 10.05 0.20
CA LEU A 15 2.72 9.28 0.09
C LEU A 15 2.97 7.77 0.14
N TYR A 16 4.20 7.31 -0.13
CA TYR A 16 4.55 5.91 0.00
C TYR A 16 4.34 5.44 1.46
N ARG A 17 3.74 4.27 1.62
CA ARG A 17 3.54 3.61 2.92
C ARG A 17 4.28 2.29 2.98
N GLY A 18 4.51 1.63 1.86
CA GLY A 18 5.23 0.37 1.91
C GLY A 18 4.85 -0.53 0.75
N ARG A 19 5.31 -1.77 0.88
CA ARG A 19 5.04 -2.82 -0.10
C ARG A 19 4.80 -4.16 0.56
N PHE A 20 4.03 -5.01 -0.10
CA PHE A 20 3.82 -6.41 0.27
C PHE A 20 3.81 -7.29 -0.98
N SER A 21 3.73 -8.61 -0.83
CA SER A 21 3.76 -9.55 -1.95
C SER A 21 2.89 -10.76 -1.67
N ASP A 22 2.26 -11.31 -2.71
CA ASP A 22 1.60 -12.62 -2.69
C ASP A 22 2.56 -13.76 -3.07
N GLY A 23 3.87 -13.46 -3.20
CA GLY A 23 4.90 -14.38 -3.68
C GLY A 23 5.06 -14.43 -5.19
N GLN A 24 4.11 -13.88 -5.97
CA GLN A 24 4.19 -13.79 -7.43
C GLN A 24 4.36 -12.35 -7.92
N ARG A 25 3.70 -11.40 -7.25
CA ARG A 25 3.65 -9.98 -7.59
C ARG A 25 3.99 -9.18 -6.35
N HIS A 26 4.52 -7.98 -6.58
CA HIS A 26 4.71 -6.98 -5.55
C HIS A 26 3.62 -5.93 -5.64
N PHE A 27 3.14 -5.51 -4.49
CA PHE A 27 2.11 -4.50 -4.34
C PHE A 27 2.66 -3.32 -3.55
N THR A 28 2.46 -2.12 -4.08
CA THR A 28 2.89 -0.87 -3.46
C THR A 28 1.70 -0.11 -2.91
N VAL A 29 1.77 0.31 -1.65
CA VAL A 29 0.71 1.06 -0.96
C VAL A 29 1.10 2.53 -0.89
N ARG A 30 0.20 3.40 -1.35
CA ARG A 30 0.36 4.85 -1.26
C ARG A 30 -0.87 5.50 -0.65
N ALA A 31 -0.66 6.44 0.25
CA ALA A 31 -1.71 7.30 0.76
C ALA A 31 -2.15 8.34 -0.28
N SER A 32 -3.38 8.82 -0.16
CA SER A 32 -3.84 10.01 -0.91
C SER A 32 -3.20 11.30 -0.43
N SER A 33 -2.91 11.40 0.88
CA SER A 33 -2.33 12.58 1.53
C SER A 33 -1.37 12.20 2.65
N THR A 34 -0.52 13.14 3.06
CA THR A 34 0.51 12.96 4.11
C THR A 34 -0.02 13.14 5.53
N GLU A 35 -1.02 13.99 5.73
CA GLU A 35 -1.54 14.40 7.04
C GLU A 35 -2.77 13.60 7.48
N VAL A 36 -3.88 13.74 6.75
CA VAL A 36 -5.14 13.02 7.02
C VAL A 36 -5.59 12.35 5.73
N PRO A 37 -5.01 11.19 5.37
CA PRO A 37 -5.43 10.46 4.19
C PRO A 37 -6.84 9.90 4.37
N ASP A 38 -7.78 10.34 3.52
CA ASP A 38 -9.12 9.74 3.43
C ASP A 38 -9.13 8.47 2.57
N SER A 39 -8.09 8.28 1.76
CA SER A 39 -7.93 7.09 0.93
C SER A 39 -6.48 6.62 0.79
N PHE A 40 -6.31 5.36 0.39
CA PHE A 40 -5.05 4.81 -0.10
C PHE A 40 -5.25 3.98 -1.35
N GLN A 41 -4.18 3.83 -2.11
CA GLN A 41 -4.12 3.17 -3.40
C GLN A 41 -3.08 2.06 -3.33
N VAL A 42 -3.41 0.93 -3.94
CA VAL A 42 -2.52 -0.22 -4.10
C VAL A 42 -2.24 -0.42 -5.58
N TYR A 43 -0.97 -0.47 -5.94
CA TYR A 43 -0.50 -0.67 -7.30
C TYR A 43 0.20 -2.03 -7.42
N ALA A 44 0.06 -2.70 -8.56
CA ALA A 44 0.76 -3.94 -8.87
C ALA A 44 1.98 -3.66 -9.73
N GLY A 45 3.10 -4.27 -9.35
CA GLY A 45 4.38 -4.02 -10.01
C GLY A 45 4.98 -2.68 -9.62
N GLY A 46 6.27 -2.49 -9.96
CA GLY A 46 6.98 -1.24 -9.68
C GLY A 46 6.54 -0.05 -10.53
N ASP A 47 5.44 -0.20 -11.29
CA ASP A 47 4.90 0.82 -12.18
C ASP A 47 3.52 1.25 -11.69
N HIS A 48 3.32 2.55 -11.51
CA HIS A 48 2.12 3.13 -10.91
C HIS A 48 0.89 3.05 -11.84
N ALA A 49 1.04 2.45 -13.02
CA ALA A 49 0.00 2.33 -14.03
C ALA A 49 -1.04 1.23 -13.74
N ASP A 50 -0.68 0.19 -12.98
CA ASP A 50 -1.59 -0.93 -12.68
C ASP A 50 -2.19 -0.77 -11.28
N ILE A 51 -3.33 -0.08 -11.20
CA ILE A 51 -4.07 0.10 -9.95
C ILE A 51 -4.83 -1.20 -9.65
N VAL A 52 -4.56 -1.77 -8.47
CA VAL A 52 -5.25 -2.96 -7.96
C VAL A 52 -6.53 -2.58 -7.25
N VAL A 53 -6.40 -1.72 -6.23
CA VAL A 53 -7.52 -1.27 -5.42
C VAL A 53 -7.28 0.12 -4.88
N ILE A 54 -8.37 0.89 -4.80
CA ILE A 54 -8.44 2.16 -4.09
C ILE A 54 -9.39 1.97 -2.92
N VAL A 55 -8.91 2.23 -1.71
CA VAL A 55 -9.72 2.20 -0.48
C VAL A 55 -9.93 3.62 -0.02
N SER A 56 -11.19 4.06 0.08
CA SER A 56 -11.58 5.42 0.47
C SER A 56 -12.54 5.42 1.65
N GLY A 57 -12.77 6.59 2.26
CA GLY A 57 -13.65 6.74 3.42
C GLY A 57 -12.96 6.36 4.74
N LEU A 58 -11.63 6.47 4.80
CA LEU A 58 -10.86 6.24 6.01
C LEU A 58 -11.20 7.28 7.10
N ALA A 59 -11.51 8.52 6.70
CA ALA A 59 -11.85 9.57 7.65
C ALA A 59 -13.31 9.49 8.12
N THR A 60 -14.21 8.95 7.29
CA THR A 60 -15.66 8.89 7.56
C THR A 60 -16.14 7.54 8.08
N TRP A 61 -15.24 6.56 8.23
CA TRP A 61 -15.56 5.18 8.59
C TRP A 61 -16.49 4.46 7.59
N ASN A 62 -16.77 5.07 6.44
CA ASN A 62 -17.55 4.47 5.36
C ASN A 62 -16.59 3.90 4.30
N LEU A 63 -15.98 2.77 4.64
CA LEU A 63 -14.94 2.15 3.83
C LEU A 63 -15.49 1.65 2.49
N ARG A 64 -14.95 2.19 1.40
CA ARG A 64 -15.27 1.76 0.04
C ARG A 64 -14.02 1.26 -0.66
N ALA A 65 -14.09 0.04 -1.19
CA ALA A 65 -13.03 -0.54 -2.02
C ALA A 65 -13.45 -0.51 -3.49
N THR A 66 -12.66 0.17 -4.32
CA THR A 66 -12.84 0.23 -5.77
C THR A 66 -11.70 -0.53 -6.44
N TRP A 67 -12.04 -1.62 -7.13
CA TRP A 67 -11.06 -2.49 -7.79
C TRP A 67 -10.77 -2.02 -9.21
N GLY A 68 -9.49 -2.07 -9.58
CA GLY A 68 -9.04 -1.89 -10.96
C GLY A 68 -9.61 -2.97 -11.87
N ASP A 69 -9.74 -2.65 -13.15
CA ASP A 69 -10.53 -3.48 -14.10
C ASP A 69 -10.02 -4.93 -14.18
N GLY A 70 -8.70 -5.11 -14.25
CA GLY A 70 -8.06 -6.44 -14.26
C GLY A 70 -8.19 -7.23 -12.95
N TRP A 71 -8.67 -6.62 -11.87
CA TRP A 71 -8.73 -7.19 -10.53
C TRP A 71 -10.17 -7.39 -10.03
N ARG A 72 -11.16 -6.87 -10.75
CA ARG A 72 -12.59 -7.02 -10.42
C ARG A 72 -13.05 -8.47 -10.43
N SER A 73 -12.45 -9.32 -11.26
CA SER A 73 -12.77 -10.76 -11.34
C SER A 73 -11.97 -11.63 -10.38
N ALA A 74 -11.08 -11.05 -9.57
CA ALA A 74 -10.33 -11.81 -8.58
C ALA A 74 -11.27 -12.40 -7.51
N GLY A 75 -10.89 -13.57 -6.97
CA GLY A 75 -11.66 -14.26 -5.94
C GLY A 75 -11.84 -13.41 -4.68
N GLU A 76 -12.98 -13.56 -4.02
CA GLU A 76 -13.32 -12.78 -2.81
C GLU A 76 -12.33 -13.01 -1.67
N GLU A 77 -11.86 -14.24 -1.50
CA GLU A 77 -10.84 -14.60 -0.49
C GLU A 77 -9.53 -13.83 -0.73
N TRP A 78 -9.06 -13.82 -1.98
CA TRP A 78 -7.85 -13.07 -2.35
C TRP A 78 -8.03 -11.56 -2.18
N LYS A 79 -9.21 -11.03 -2.54
CA LYS A 79 -9.55 -9.62 -2.33
C LYS A 79 -9.59 -9.24 -0.85
N GLY A 80 -10.09 -10.13 0.00
CA GLY A 80 -10.06 -10.00 1.46
C GLY A 80 -8.63 -9.92 1.95
N TRP A 81 -7.83 -10.94 1.65
CA TRP A 81 -6.41 -10.98 2.01
C TRP A 81 -5.64 -9.73 1.55
N LEU A 82 -5.85 -9.29 0.31
CA LEU A 82 -5.14 -8.12 -0.23
C LEU A 82 -5.52 -6.84 0.53
N LYS A 83 -6.78 -6.67 0.90
CA LYS A 83 -7.21 -5.55 1.75
C LYS A 83 -6.54 -5.60 3.12
N ASP A 84 -6.53 -6.75 3.79
CA ASP A 84 -5.89 -6.90 5.11
C ASP A 84 -4.40 -6.54 5.05
N GLN A 85 -3.67 -7.04 4.06
CA GLN A 85 -2.26 -6.69 3.86
C GLN A 85 -2.08 -5.19 3.56
N ALA A 86 -2.93 -4.61 2.70
CA ALA A 86 -2.86 -3.20 2.38
C ALA A 86 -3.12 -2.31 3.60
N PHE A 87 -4.09 -2.66 4.44
CA PHE A 87 -4.36 -1.97 5.70
C PHE A 87 -3.19 -2.09 6.69
N MET A 88 -2.64 -3.29 6.86
CA MET A 88 -1.45 -3.51 7.68
C MET A 88 -0.29 -2.62 7.22
N VAL A 89 0.01 -2.60 5.93
CA VAL A 89 1.09 -1.77 5.38
C VAL A 89 0.75 -0.29 5.50
N PHE A 90 -0.50 0.12 5.27
CA PHE A 90 -0.90 1.52 5.36
C PHE A 90 -0.71 2.09 6.77
N TYR A 91 -1.10 1.34 7.80
CA TYR A 91 -1.02 1.78 9.20
C TYR A 91 0.35 1.53 9.84
N ASN A 92 1.04 0.44 9.50
CA ASN A 92 2.35 0.11 10.07
C ASN A 92 3.53 0.62 9.23
N GLY A 93 3.25 1.15 8.04
CA GLY A 93 4.25 1.48 7.03
C GLY A 93 4.86 2.86 7.13
N ARG A 94 4.58 3.66 8.17
CA ARG A 94 5.54 4.69 8.52
C ARG A 94 6.77 3.97 9.09
N PRO A 95 7.92 3.92 8.39
CA PRO A 95 9.14 3.65 9.11
C PRO A 95 9.21 4.70 10.23
N PRO A 96 9.50 4.31 11.48
CA PRO A 96 9.84 5.30 12.48
C PRO A 96 10.93 6.20 11.87
N GLU A 97 10.82 7.52 12.08
CA GLU A 97 11.94 8.42 11.78
C GLU A 97 13.22 7.74 12.27
N ALA A 98 14.26 7.70 11.44
CA ALA A 98 15.51 7.02 11.76
C ALA A 98 16.08 7.60 13.08
N GLY A 99 15.68 6.99 14.19
CA GLY A 99 15.64 7.68 15.48
C GLY A 99 14.79 6.92 16.50
N LYS A 100 15.36 5.85 17.04
CA LYS A 100 14.89 5.05 18.20
C LYS A 100 13.75 4.05 17.93
N VAL A 101 14.08 2.94 17.27
CA VAL A 101 13.43 1.67 17.60
C VAL A 101 14.12 1.11 18.85
N ARG A 102 13.48 1.23 20.02
CA ARG A 102 13.80 0.35 21.16
C ARG A 102 13.12 -0.97 20.89
N VAL A 103 13.92 -2.01 20.67
CA VAL A 103 13.46 -3.40 20.62
C VAL A 103 12.98 -3.77 22.04
N CYS A 104 11.72 -4.11 22.20
CA CYS A 104 11.24 -4.80 23.40
C CYS A 104 11.52 -6.29 23.21
N ASN A 105 12.51 -6.82 23.92
CA ASN A 105 12.58 -8.25 24.20
C ASN A 105 11.74 -8.49 25.45
N GLY A 106 10.62 -9.18 25.29
CA GLY A 106 9.80 -9.72 26.37
C GLY A 106 9.66 -11.21 26.17
#